data_AF-A0A7Y4T3W3-F1
#
_entry.id   AF-A0A7Y4T3W3-F1
#
_cell.length_a   1.000
_cell.length_b   1.000
_cell.length_c   1.000
_cell.angle_alpha   90.00
_cell.angle_beta   90.00
_cell.angle_gamma   90.00
#
_symmetry.space_group_name_H-M   'P 1'
#
loop_
_entity.id
_entity.type
_entity.pdbx_description
1 polymer ?
#
loop_
_entity_poly.entity_id
_entity_poly.type
_entity_poly.pdbx_seq_one_letter_code
_entity_poly.pdbx_strand_id
1 'polypeptide(L)'
;MLALLISSNLWSQQLVQWKELVESKSTLHSSWSSIGNYSKASINLKDFRNFLIINTPFENHEGKNLKIQLPWVDGTLKTYYIMESPVMESEIAAKYSDIKTYKGTDGINYMRMIVTPHWIKVYTLTSNGDVIIEPLSGQSSDEYGIYSSNDIKPNAFSLSNKCGERGKEINIHELHHDKNHNSNIASTITRGSPVQLITYRIAIACTGEFGEASNLGGGTVATVIAKMADALTYTNAVYEKDFSIHLNLINTNERIVFLNPETDPYNNNGSGGSLLGQNPDVVNPRITLAAFDIGHVFNNSCTDVGGIASLASLCSTGKAAGVTCWYTSDVAYVSQRIFCHELGHQFSASHTFSNCNGNESGTRYEPAGGNTIMSYNGLCGGLNIANRTGDGTHPNFFHSISIDQVYTFTRSKSTCGARSSLNNTTPTVTIQTAKNLTLPILTPFELKGSATDMEDTTITYSWEQVDNGPYGDFVGDVTSTGPLFRVLFPSKSPIRVFPWWTAILNQIQGKVNFDPAEILPSVSRELNFRLFVRDNHPLGGATDYKDLKLQVTDQAGPFSVTYPNTLSDSLFKNSCNKVTWNVAN
;
A
#
# COMPACT_ATOMS: atom_id res chain seq x y z
N MET A 1 2.66 -63.44 36.20
CA MET A 1 3.34 -62.41 35.39
C MET A 1 2.25 -61.78 34.54
N LEU A 2 1.67 -60.68 35.01
CA LEU A 2 0.48 -60.03 34.44
C LEU A 2 0.95 -58.97 33.43
N ALA A 3 0.55 -59.10 32.16
CA ALA A 3 0.85 -58.10 31.14
C ALA A 3 -0.22 -57.00 31.18
N LEU A 4 0.19 -55.79 31.58
CA LEU A 4 -0.62 -54.58 31.45
C LEU A 4 -0.45 -54.03 30.02
N LEU A 5 -1.50 -54.16 29.20
CA LEU A 5 -1.63 -53.44 27.93
C LEU A 5 -2.11 -52.02 28.25
N ILE A 6 -1.20 -51.06 28.14
CA ILE A 6 -1.52 -49.63 28.17
C ILE A 6 -2.06 -49.28 26.78
N SER A 7 -3.37 -49.10 26.66
CA SER A 7 -3.98 -48.47 25.49
C SER A 7 -3.65 -46.97 25.52
N SER A 8 -2.70 -46.57 24.67
CA SER A 8 -2.48 -45.15 24.35
C SER A 8 -3.71 -44.65 23.59
N ASN A 9 -4.55 -43.87 24.27
CA ASN A 9 -5.56 -43.03 23.61
C ASN A 9 -4.82 -41.97 22.77
N LEU A 10 -4.60 -42.28 21.49
CA LEU A 10 -4.28 -41.30 20.46
C LEU A 10 -5.53 -40.45 20.24
N TRP A 11 -5.71 -39.41 21.06
CA TRP A 11 -6.55 -38.29 20.66
C TRP A 11 -5.84 -37.60 19.50
N SER A 12 -6.26 -37.94 18.28
CA SER A 12 -6.07 -37.10 17.11
C SER A 12 -6.49 -35.68 17.50
N GLN A 13 -5.53 -34.75 17.59
CA GLN A 13 -5.85 -33.33 17.65
C GLN A 13 -6.66 -33.05 16.39
N GLN A 14 -7.96 -32.85 16.55
CA GLN A 14 -8.83 -32.43 15.47
C GLN A 14 -8.26 -31.09 14.99
N LEU A 15 -7.58 -31.10 13.84
CA LEU A 15 -6.95 -29.92 13.26
C LEU A 15 -8.03 -28.84 13.16
N VAL A 16 -7.83 -27.71 13.85
CA VAL A 16 -8.73 -26.56 13.73
C VAL A 16 -8.58 -26.04 12.31
N GLN A 17 -9.59 -26.31 11.48
CA GLN A 17 -9.53 -26.07 10.04
C GLN A 17 -10.68 -25.18 9.59
N TRP A 18 -10.35 -24.29 8.68
CA TRP A 18 -11.31 -23.54 7.90
C TRP A 18 -12.16 -24.48 7.04
N LYS A 19 -13.46 -24.21 6.98
CA LYS A 19 -14.42 -24.93 6.17
C LYS A 19 -15.09 -23.97 5.21
N GLU A 20 -15.24 -24.38 3.96
CA GLU A 20 -16.03 -23.63 2.98
C GLU A 20 -17.48 -23.51 3.47
N LEU A 21 -18.09 -22.35 3.22
CA LEU A 21 -19.45 -22.03 3.61
C LEU A 21 -20.25 -21.60 2.37
N VAL A 22 -21.33 -22.32 2.05
CA VAL A 22 -22.18 -21.98 0.90
C VAL A 22 -23.17 -20.87 1.25
N GLU A 23 -23.80 -20.97 2.42
CA GLU A 23 -24.79 -20.00 2.92
C GLU A 23 -24.40 -19.48 4.30
N SER A 24 -24.53 -18.16 4.51
CA SER A 24 -24.29 -17.52 5.80
C SER A 24 -25.59 -17.37 6.56
N LYS A 25 -25.55 -17.65 7.87
CA LYS A 25 -26.67 -17.44 8.79
C LYS A 25 -26.54 -16.11 9.54
N SER A 26 -25.39 -15.44 9.40
CA SER A 26 -25.11 -14.16 10.05
C SER A 26 -25.82 -13.00 9.37
N THR A 27 -26.25 -12.02 10.17
CA THR A 27 -26.57 -10.70 9.64
C THR A 27 -25.27 -10.01 9.24
N LEU A 28 -25.17 -9.59 7.98
CA LEU A 28 -23.96 -8.97 7.46
C LEU A 28 -23.71 -7.61 8.15
N HIS A 29 -22.46 -7.38 8.52
CA HIS A 29 -22.01 -6.06 8.95
C HIS A 29 -22.12 -5.03 7.82
N SER A 30 -22.35 -3.77 8.16
CA SER A 30 -22.56 -2.68 7.20
C SER A 30 -21.46 -2.54 6.12
N SER A 31 -20.20 -2.85 6.46
CA SER A 31 -19.07 -2.80 5.51
C SER A 31 -19.22 -3.75 4.33
N TRP A 32 -20.00 -4.84 4.46
CA TRP A 32 -20.23 -5.79 3.37
C TRP A 32 -21.11 -5.24 2.24
N SER A 33 -21.81 -4.12 2.47
CA SER A 33 -22.60 -3.47 1.42
C SER A 33 -21.75 -2.88 0.29
N SER A 34 -20.47 -2.59 0.56
CA SER A 34 -19.51 -2.12 -0.44
C SER A 34 -18.69 -3.24 -1.10
N ILE A 35 -18.83 -4.50 -0.69
CA ILE A 35 -18.01 -5.58 -1.26
C ILE A 35 -18.76 -6.25 -2.41
N GLY A 36 -18.20 -6.13 -3.61
CA GLY A 36 -18.80 -6.63 -4.85
C GLY A 36 -18.83 -8.15 -4.96
N ASN A 37 -17.67 -8.79 -4.77
CA ASN A 37 -17.53 -10.25 -4.82
C ASN A 37 -16.74 -10.73 -3.61
N TYR A 38 -17.18 -11.86 -3.02
CA TYR A 38 -16.49 -12.51 -1.92
C TYR A 38 -16.89 -13.98 -1.82
N SER A 39 -15.97 -14.84 -1.38
CA SER A 39 -16.27 -16.21 -0.94
C SER A 39 -16.48 -16.24 0.58
N LYS A 40 -16.98 -17.35 1.12
CA LYS A 40 -17.29 -17.49 2.54
C LYS A 40 -16.66 -18.73 3.12
N ALA A 41 -16.20 -18.62 4.36
CA ALA A 41 -15.67 -19.74 5.13
C ALA A 41 -16.13 -19.64 6.59
N SER A 42 -15.95 -20.73 7.32
CA SER A 42 -16.15 -20.77 8.76
C SER A 42 -14.98 -21.40 9.49
N ILE A 43 -14.74 -20.93 10.71
CA ILE A 43 -13.79 -21.51 11.64
C ILE A 43 -14.29 -21.31 13.07
N ASN A 44 -14.09 -22.30 13.94
CA ASN A 44 -14.35 -22.11 15.37
C ASN A 44 -13.33 -21.09 15.90
N LEU A 45 -13.79 -19.86 16.10
CA LEU A 45 -12.94 -18.73 16.48
C LEU A 45 -12.19 -19.00 17.78
N LYS A 46 -12.89 -19.52 18.79
CA LYS A 46 -12.32 -19.78 20.12
C LYS A 46 -11.18 -20.80 20.04
N ASP A 47 -11.41 -21.92 19.36
CA ASP A 47 -10.43 -22.99 19.25
C ASP A 47 -9.24 -22.57 18.40
N PHE A 48 -9.47 -21.85 17.29
CA PHE A 48 -8.40 -21.39 16.42
C PHE A 48 -7.54 -20.34 17.11
N ARG A 49 -8.16 -19.39 17.81
CA ARG A 49 -7.46 -18.40 18.62
C ARG A 49 -6.59 -19.05 19.69
N ASN A 50 -7.15 -20.00 20.45
CA ASN A 50 -6.38 -20.70 21.48
C ASN A 50 -5.20 -21.48 20.87
N PHE A 51 -5.42 -22.13 19.72
CA PHE A 51 -4.36 -22.80 18.98
C PHE A 51 -3.24 -21.83 18.58
N LEU A 52 -3.57 -20.65 18.05
CA LEU A 52 -2.58 -19.64 17.68
C LEU A 52 -1.79 -19.12 18.88
N ILE A 53 -2.46 -18.79 19.99
CA ILE A 53 -1.82 -18.25 21.20
C ILE A 53 -0.83 -19.25 21.81
N ILE A 54 -1.17 -20.54 21.81
CA ILE A 54 -0.34 -21.58 22.43
C ILE A 54 0.86 -21.96 21.55
N ASN A 55 0.68 -21.99 20.24
CA ASN A 55 1.64 -22.65 19.33
C ASN A 55 2.48 -21.68 18.49
N THR A 56 2.15 -20.39 18.43
CA THR A 56 2.88 -19.45 17.58
C THR A 56 4.12 -18.89 18.30
N PRO A 57 5.33 -19.06 17.75
CA PRO A 57 6.54 -18.49 18.32
C PRO A 57 6.61 -16.97 18.10
N PHE A 58 7.33 -16.27 18.97
CA PHE A 58 7.61 -14.84 18.81
C PHE A 58 8.61 -14.59 17.67
N GLU A 59 8.49 -13.47 16.96
CA GLU A 59 9.26 -13.15 15.74
C GLU A 59 10.79 -13.10 15.89
N ASN A 60 11.31 -13.05 17.12
CA ASN A 60 12.75 -13.06 17.42
C ASN A 60 13.30 -14.47 17.71
N HIS A 61 12.48 -15.52 17.63
CA HIS A 61 12.93 -16.90 17.77
C HIS A 61 13.34 -17.45 16.40
N GLU A 62 14.64 -17.45 16.11
CA GLU A 62 15.22 -17.90 14.85
C GLU A 62 14.67 -19.28 14.40
N GLY A 63 14.12 -19.33 13.18
CA GLY A 63 13.80 -20.55 12.45
C GLY A 63 12.55 -21.32 12.91
N LYS A 64 11.80 -20.83 13.90
CA LYS A 64 10.53 -21.45 14.30
C LYS A 64 9.37 -20.64 13.73
N ASN A 65 8.57 -21.27 12.87
CA ASN A 65 7.31 -20.72 12.38
C ASN A 65 6.18 -21.71 12.67
N LEU A 66 5.00 -21.21 13.02
CA LEU A 66 3.79 -22.04 13.05
C LEU A 66 3.23 -22.16 11.64
N LYS A 67 2.93 -23.40 11.23
CA LYS A 67 2.25 -23.67 9.96
C LYS A 67 0.74 -23.62 10.16
N ILE A 68 0.04 -22.77 9.39
CA ILE A 68 -1.42 -22.69 9.36
C ILE A 68 -1.96 -22.77 7.94
N GLN A 69 -3.24 -23.06 7.79
CA GLN A 69 -3.95 -22.97 6.51
C GLN A 69 -5.00 -21.87 6.59
N LEU A 70 -5.09 -21.04 5.55
CA LEU A 70 -6.07 -19.96 5.44
C LEU A 70 -6.81 -20.06 4.10
N PRO A 71 -8.12 -19.72 4.06
CA PRO A 71 -8.89 -19.68 2.82
C PRO A 71 -8.41 -18.57 1.89
N TRP A 72 -8.63 -18.78 0.60
CA TRP A 72 -8.24 -17.87 -0.46
C TRP A 72 -9.45 -17.48 -1.32
N VAL A 73 -9.30 -16.42 -2.12
CA VAL A 73 -10.38 -15.87 -2.97
C VAL A 73 -10.91 -16.88 -4.01
N ASP A 74 -10.10 -17.87 -4.38
CA ASP A 74 -10.46 -18.94 -5.31
C ASP A 74 -11.09 -20.18 -4.63
N GLY A 75 -11.37 -20.09 -3.32
CA GLY A 75 -11.93 -21.18 -2.51
C GLY A 75 -10.89 -22.21 -2.03
N THR A 76 -9.62 -22.10 -2.43
CA THR A 76 -8.56 -23.01 -1.98
C THR A 76 -8.06 -22.64 -0.57
N LEU A 77 -7.39 -23.60 0.08
CA LEU A 77 -6.64 -23.35 1.31
C LEU A 77 -5.16 -23.18 0.99
N LYS A 78 -4.58 -22.04 1.40
CA LYS A 78 -3.14 -21.78 1.29
C LYS A 78 -2.44 -21.98 2.62
N THR A 79 -1.23 -22.52 2.56
CA THR A 79 -0.38 -22.73 3.74
C THR A 79 0.43 -21.48 4.02
N TYR A 80 0.42 -21.01 5.27
CA TYR A 80 1.25 -19.91 5.77
C TYR A 80 2.17 -20.36 6.89
N TYR A 81 3.34 -19.75 6.95
CA TYR A 81 4.27 -19.84 8.06
C TYR A 81 4.24 -18.52 8.81
N ILE A 82 3.80 -18.57 10.07
CA ILE A 82 3.53 -17.37 10.88
C ILE A 82 4.35 -17.32 12.17
N MET A 83 4.50 -16.10 12.68
CA MET A 83 5.12 -15.75 13.96
C MET A 83 4.32 -14.62 14.64
N GLU A 84 4.35 -14.55 15.97
CA GLU A 84 3.78 -13.44 16.74
C GLU A 84 4.64 -12.19 16.50
N SER A 85 4.00 -11.14 16.02
CA SER A 85 4.60 -9.82 15.73
C SER A 85 3.62 -8.76 16.25
N PRO A 86 3.77 -8.32 17.51
CA PRO A 86 2.92 -7.33 18.14
C PRO A 86 2.86 -6.02 17.34
N VAL A 87 1.74 -5.31 17.43
CA VAL A 87 1.60 -3.91 16.95
C VAL A 87 1.38 -2.93 18.11
N MET A 88 1.72 -3.38 19.31
CA MET A 88 1.50 -2.73 20.59
C MET A 88 2.77 -2.89 21.42
N GLU A 89 3.16 -1.84 22.14
CA GLU A 89 4.22 -1.93 23.14
C GLU A 89 3.83 -2.93 24.27
N SER A 90 4.83 -3.43 24.99
CA SER A 90 4.67 -4.59 25.87
C SER A 90 3.66 -4.40 27.01
N GLU A 91 3.53 -3.21 27.58
CA GLU A 91 2.62 -2.97 28.71
C GLU A 91 1.16 -2.90 28.24
N ILE A 92 0.89 -2.17 27.15
CA ILE A 92 -0.47 -2.12 26.59
C ILE A 92 -0.86 -3.47 25.98
N ALA A 93 0.07 -4.19 25.35
CA ALA A 93 -0.16 -5.56 24.90
C ALA A 93 -0.47 -6.52 26.05
N ALA A 94 0.16 -6.37 27.22
CA ALA A 94 -0.16 -7.18 28.40
C ALA A 94 -1.53 -6.83 28.99
N LYS A 95 -1.92 -5.56 28.99
CA LYS A 95 -3.23 -5.08 29.48
C LYS A 95 -4.38 -5.54 28.58
N TYR A 96 -4.17 -5.52 27.27
CA TYR A 96 -5.10 -6.01 26.27
C TYR A 96 -4.59 -7.33 25.66
N SER A 97 -4.19 -8.26 26.53
CA SER A 97 -3.58 -9.55 26.16
C SER A 97 -4.42 -10.40 25.21
N ASP A 98 -5.70 -10.08 25.12
CA ASP A 98 -6.63 -10.77 24.26
C ASP A 98 -6.54 -10.39 22.78
N ILE A 99 -5.85 -9.29 22.47
CA ILE A 99 -5.56 -8.83 21.11
C ILE A 99 -4.16 -9.32 20.75
N LYS A 100 -4.08 -10.18 19.73
CA LYS A 100 -2.82 -10.75 19.26
C LYS A 100 -2.63 -10.49 17.78
N THR A 101 -1.40 -10.18 17.39
CA THR A 101 -1.05 -9.93 15.99
C THR A 101 0.10 -10.81 15.55
N TYR A 102 0.04 -11.20 14.30
CA TYR A 102 0.93 -12.16 13.68
C TYR A 102 1.35 -11.64 12.32
N LYS A 103 2.53 -12.06 11.88
CA LYS A 103 2.99 -11.87 10.50
C LYS A 103 3.41 -13.22 9.91
N GLY A 104 3.45 -13.32 8.58
CA GLY A 104 3.91 -14.53 7.93
C GLY A 104 3.90 -14.48 6.42
N THR A 105 4.15 -15.63 5.81
CA THR A 105 4.18 -15.77 4.36
C THR A 105 3.73 -17.16 3.88
N ASP A 106 3.16 -17.24 2.68
CA ASP A 106 2.93 -18.50 1.96
C ASP A 106 4.13 -18.91 1.08
N GLY A 107 5.27 -18.22 1.24
CA GLY A 107 6.46 -18.36 0.38
C GLY A 107 6.43 -17.45 -0.85
N ILE A 108 5.36 -16.68 -1.06
CA ILE A 108 5.21 -15.72 -2.15
C ILE A 108 4.66 -14.38 -1.64
N ASN A 109 3.60 -14.41 -0.86
CA ASN A 109 2.83 -13.26 -0.40
C ASN A 109 3.11 -13.05 1.08
N TYR A 110 3.27 -11.78 1.47
CA TYR A 110 3.39 -11.37 2.86
C TYR A 110 2.01 -11.14 3.47
N MET A 111 1.80 -11.55 4.72
CA MET A 111 0.55 -11.31 5.43
C MET A 111 0.77 -10.82 6.85
N ARG A 112 -0.22 -10.06 7.33
CA ARG A 112 -0.41 -9.78 8.74
C ARG A 112 -1.81 -10.19 9.16
N MET A 113 -1.93 -10.66 10.40
CA MET A 113 -3.17 -11.15 10.97
C MET A 113 -3.34 -10.57 12.36
N ILE A 114 -4.58 -10.21 12.69
CA ILE A 114 -4.99 -9.80 14.03
C ILE A 114 -6.10 -10.72 14.51
N VAL A 115 -6.04 -11.09 15.79
CA VAL A 115 -6.98 -12.00 16.44
C VAL A 115 -7.44 -11.39 17.75
N THR A 116 -8.75 -11.34 17.93
CA THR A 116 -9.42 -10.91 19.16
C THR A 116 -10.36 -12.02 19.65
N PRO A 117 -10.98 -11.89 20.84
CA PRO A 117 -12.01 -12.82 21.28
C PRO A 117 -13.26 -12.85 20.38
N HIS A 118 -13.45 -11.84 19.54
CA HIS A 118 -14.68 -11.65 18.75
C HIS A 118 -14.50 -11.88 17.26
N TRP A 119 -13.28 -11.75 16.74
CA TRP A 119 -13.02 -11.86 15.30
C TRP A 119 -11.54 -12.08 15.00
N ILE A 120 -11.28 -12.62 13.81
CA ILE A 120 -9.98 -12.70 13.17
C ILE A 120 -10.02 -11.84 11.90
N LYS A 121 -8.93 -11.12 11.63
CA LYS A 121 -8.71 -10.52 10.31
C LYS A 121 -7.35 -10.83 9.77
N VAL A 122 -7.30 -11.04 8.46
CA VAL A 122 -6.07 -11.32 7.71
C VAL A 122 -5.97 -10.35 6.55
N TYR A 123 -4.79 -9.76 6.40
CA TYR A 123 -4.41 -8.91 5.28
C TYR A 123 -3.22 -9.54 4.59
N THR A 124 -3.43 -10.07 3.38
CA THR A 124 -2.35 -10.63 2.57
C THR A 124 -2.07 -9.74 1.37
N LEU A 125 -0.85 -9.22 1.31
CA LEU A 125 -0.42 -8.34 0.23
C LEU A 125 -0.15 -9.17 -1.04
N THR A 126 -0.72 -8.74 -2.17
CA THR A 126 -0.46 -9.37 -3.46
C THR A 126 -0.02 -8.36 -4.52
N SER A 127 0.46 -8.86 -5.66
CA SER A 127 0.81 -8.02 -6.81
C SER A 127 -0.41 -7.45 -7.55
N ASN A 128 -1.63 -7.81 -7.17
CA ASN A 128 -2.86 -7.35 -7.83
C ASN A 128 -4.07 -7.40 -6.88
N GLY A 129 -4.12 -6.46 -5.94
CA GLY A 129 -5.19 -6.36 -4.95
C GLY A 129 -4.97 -7.32 -3.78
N ASP A 130 -5.14 -6.81 -2.57
CA ASP A 130 -4.87 -7.58 -1.36
C ASP A 130 -5.98 -8.57 -1.09
N VAL A 131 -5.65 -9.71 -0.47
CA VAL A 131 -6.66 -10.67 -0.03
C VAL A 131 -6.97 -10.38 1.43
N ILE A 132 -8.24 -10.11 1.69
CA ILE A 132 -8.76 -9.81 3.03
C ILE A 132 -9.64 -10.98 3.47
N ILE A 133 -9.42 -11.44 4.71
CA ILE A 133 -10.33 -12.34 5.42
C ILE A 133 -10.85 -11.57 6.63
N GLU A 134 -12.16 -11.42 6.77
CA GLU A 134 -12.75 -10.72 7.91
C GLU A 134 -14.17 -11.24 8.24
N PRO A 135 -14.70 -10.99 9.46
CA PRO A 135 -15.97 -11.56 9.88
C PRO A 135 -17.14 -11.02 9.05
N LEU A 136 -18.10 -11.89 8.74
CA LEU A 136 -19.34 -11.49 8.06
C LEU A 136 -20.25 -10.65 8.97
N SER A 137 -20.25 -10.94 10.28
CA SER A 137 -21.05 -10.24 11.28
C SER A 137 -20.30 -9.10 11.96
N GLY A 138 -21.04 -8.08 12.41
CA GLY A 138 -20.51 -7.03 13.29
C GLY A 138 -20.41 -7.47 14.75
N GLN A 139 -20.90 -8.67 15.06
CA GLN A 139 -20.81 -9.32 16.35
C GLN A 139 -19.90 -10.55 16.24
N SER A 140 -19.54 -11.12 17.39
CA SER A 140 -18.74 -12.35 17.44
C SER A 140 -19.35 -13.46 16.58
N SER A 141 -18.60 -13.99 15.62
CA SER A 141 -19.07 -15.02 14.69
C SER A 141 -17.95 -15.94 14.23
N ASP A 142 -18.32 -17.18 13.89
CA ASP A 142 -17.46 -18.17 13.26
C ASP A 142 -17.48 -18.06 11.72
N GLU A 143 -18.29 -17.15 11.15
CA GLU A 143 -18.45 -16.97 9.70
C GLU A 143 -17.66 -15.76 9.17
N TYR A 144 -16.88 -16.00 8.11
CA TYR A 144 -15.95 -15.04 7.51
C TYR A 144 -16.17 -14.94 6.01
N GLY A 145 -15.88 -13.78 5.45
CA GLY A 145 -15.79 -13.59 4.01
C GLY A 145 -14.35 -13.38 3.58
N ILE A 146 -14.05 -13.78 2.34
CA ILE A 146 -12.74 -13.67 1.71
C ILE A 146 -12.91 -12.92 0.40
N TYR A 147 -12.20 -11.82 0.22
CA TYR A 147 -12.35 -10.96 -0.95
C TYR A 147 -11.03 -10.29 -1.34
N SER A 148 -10.98 -9.78 -2.57
CA SER A 148 -9.88 -8.93 -3.01
C SER A 148 -10.17 -7.48 -2.68
N SER A 149 -9.17 -6.67 -2.32
CA SER A 149 -9.32 -5.21 -2.20
C SER A 149 -9.87 -4.57 -3.48
N ASN A 150 -9.74 -5.23 -4.63
CA ASN A 150 -10.32 -4.83 -5.91
C ASN A 150 -11.86 -4.88 -5.91
N ASP A 151 -12.45 -5.71 -5.05
CA ASP A 151 -13.90 -5.86 -4.92
C ASP A 151 -14.51 -4.81 -3.98
N ILE A 152 -13.71 -3.96 -3.35
CA ILE A 152 -14.19 -2.83 -2.54
C ILE A 152 -14.74 -1.75 -3.47
N LYS A 153 -16.06 -1.54 -3.39
CA LYS A 153 -16.80 -0.52 -4.13
C LYS A 153 -17.21 0.60 -3.17
N PRO A 154 -16.35 1.62 -2.98
CA PRO A 154 -16.69 2.72 -2.10
C PRO A 154 -17.91 3.48 -2.61
N ASN A 155 -18.75 3.92 -1.68
CA ASN A 155 -19.87 4.79 -2.02
C ASN A 155 -19.37 6.20 -2.39
N ALA A 156 -20.21 6.96 -3.09
CA ALA A 156 -19.85 8.30 -3.58
C ALA A 156 -19.46 9.29 -2.48
N PHE A 157 -20.00 9.13 -1.26
CA PHE A 157 -19.67 9.99 -0.11
C PHE A 157 -18.26 9.70 0.43
N SER A 158 -17.85 8.42 0.47
CA SER A 158 -16.48 8.02 0.82
C SER A 158 -15.44 8.44 -0.22
N LEU A 159 -15.86 8.83 -1.43
CA LEU A 159 -15.03 9.30 -2.54
C LEU A 159 -15.06 10.82 -2.75
N SER A 160 -15.84 11.59 -1.97
CA SER A 160 -16.03 13.03 -2.25
C SER A 160 -14.94 13.92 -1.67
N ASN A 161 -14.18 13.45 -0.68
CA ASN A 161 -13.29 14.30 0.10
C ASN A 161 -11.83 13.96 -0.21
N LYS A 162 -11.14 14.89 -0.89
CA LYS A 162 -9.68 14.81 -1.12
C LYS A 162 -8.95 14.82 0.22
N CYS A 163 -7.78 14.20 0.27
CA CYS A 163 -6.86 14.37 1.39
C CYS A 163 -6.23 15.77 1.36
N GLY A 164 -5.61 16.19 2.45
CA GLY A 164 -4.89 17.46 2.53
C GLY A 164 -3.53 17.30 3.20
N GLU A 165 -2.64 18.27 3.00
CA GLU A 165 -1.38 18.36 3.74
C GLU A 165 -1.16 19.80 4.24
N ARG A 166 -0.52 19.97 5.40
CA ARG A 166 -0.14 21.29 5.93
C ARG A 166 1.34 21.32 6.31
N GLY A 167 2.08 22.21 5.68
CA GLY A 167 3.51 22.34 5.89
C GLY A 167 4.17 22.81 4.60
N LYS A 168 5.44 23.17 4.65
CA LYS A 168 6.22 23.29 3.42
C LYS A 168 6.64 21.88 3.01
N GLU A 169 6.43 21.53 1.74
CA GLU A 169 7.23 20.48 1.09
C GLU A 169 8.67 20.62 1.59
N ILE A 170 9.30 19.52 2.02
CA ILE A 170 10.75 19.50 2.04
C ILE A 170 11.11 19.70 0.57
N ASN A 171 11.42 20.94 0.22
CA ASN A 171 11.63 21.31 -1.15
C ASN A 171 12.76 20.41 -1.64
N ILE A 172 12.45 19.51 -2.55
CA ILE A 172 13.48 18.69 -3.18
C ILE A 172 14.49 19.63 -3.88
N HIS A 173 14.14 20.89 -4.20
CA HIS A 173 15.11 21.90 -4.61
C HIS A 173 16.00 22.44 -3.49
N GLU A 174 15.67 22.34 -2.19
CA GLU A 174 16.66 22.50 -1.11
C GLU A 174 17.58 21.27 -0.97
N LEU A 175 17.22 20.13 -1.60
CA LEU A 175 18.11 18.99 -1.83
C LEU A 175 18.82 19.04 -3.20
N HIS A 176 18.34 19.86 -4.14
CA HIS A 176 18.82 19.97 -5.53
C HIS A 176 19.26 21.40 -5.92
N HIS A 177 19.56 22.27 -4.95
CA HIS A 177 20.03 23.63 -5.23
C HIS A 177 21.49 23.69 -5.70
N ASP A 178 22.05 22.57 -6.13
CA ASP A 178 23.25 22.52 -6.95
C ASP A 178 22.86 22.12 -8.38
N LYS A 179 22.32 23.08 -9.14
CA LYS A 179 21.93 22.94 -10.56
C LYS A 179 23.11 22.62 -11.51
N ASN A 180 24.30 22.34 -10.96
CA ASN A 180 25.48 21.89 -11.69
C ASN A 180 25.93 20.47 -11.33
N HIS A 181 25.18 19.74 -10.50
CA HIS A 181 25.47 18.34 -10.26
C HIS A 181 24.34 17.45 -10.80
N ASN A 182 24.67 16.70 -11.86
CA ASN A 182 24.25 15.30 -12.04
C ASN A 182 24.70 14.49 -10.81
N SER A 183 24.22 14.85 -9.61
CA SER A 183 24.43 14.03 -8.43
C SER A 183 23.47 12.88 -8.60
N ASN A 184 24.04 11.73 -8.96
CA ASN A 184 23.59 10.46 -8.45
C ASN A 184 23.01 10.73 -7.04
N ILE A 185 21.69 10.64 -6.88
CA ILE A 185 21.13 10.27 -5.59
C ILE A 185 21.63 8.83 -5.42
N ALA A 186 22.91 8.70 -5.08
CA ALA A 186 23.45 7.46 -4.59
C ALA A 186 22.58 7.18 -3.39
N SER A 187 21.84 6.08 -3.45
CA SER A 187 21.16 5.52 -2.31
C SER A 187 22.11 5.69 -1.11
N THR A 188 21.72 6.44 -0.09
CA THR A 188 22.45 6.44 1.19
C THR A 188 22.49 5.04 1.80
N ILE A 189 21.72 4.11 1.22
CA ILE A 189 21.82 2.67 1.39
C ILE A 189 22.93 2.13 0.47
N THR A 190 24.05 1.70 1.05
CA THR A 190 25.09 1.00 0.29
C THR A 190 24.50 -0.33 -0.21
N ARG A 191 24.61 -0.62 -1.52
CA ARG A 191 24.07 -1.86 -2.10
C ARG A 191 24.64 -3.09 -1.41
N GLY A 192 23.79 -4.07 -1.12
CA GLY A 192 24.13 -5.28 -0.38
C GLY A 192 24.34 -5.04 1.12
N SER A 193 23.93 -3.89 1.66
CA SER A 193 23.97 -3.66 3.11
C SER A 193 22.83 -4.39 3.81
N PRO A 194 23.03 -4.78 5.08
CA PRO A 194 21.95 -5.28 5.92
C PRO A 194 20.82 -4.27 6.02
N VAL A 195 19.59 -4.76 5.82
CA VAL A 195 18.38 -3.96 5.92
C VAL A 195 18.15 -3.59 7.39
N GLN A 196 17.86 -2.32 7.63
CA GLN A 196 17.51 -1.82 8.96
C GLN A 196 15.99 -1.68 9.05
N LEU A 197 15.37 -2.46 9.94
CA LEU A 197 14.00 -2.20 10.37
C LEU A 197 14.01 -1.04 11.37
N ILE A 198 13.13 -0.06 11.17
CA ILE A 198 12.93 1.04 12.11
C ILE A 198 11.56 0.91 12.76
N THR A 199 11.54 0.66 14.07
CA THR A 199 10.33 0.61 14.87
C THR A 199 10.05 1.97 15.49
N TYR A 200 8.91 2.57 15.17
CA TYR A 200 8.43 3.81 15.78
C TYR A 200 7.26 3.55 16.72
N ARG A 201 7.19 4.33 17.79
CA ARG A 201 6.08 4.34 18.74
C ARG A 201 5.03 5.34 18.28
N ILE A 202 3.82 4.87 18.01
CA ILE A 202 2.71 5.70 17.54
C ILE A 202 1.68 5.93 18.64
N ALA A 203 1.31 7.18 18.86
CA ALA A 203 0.20 7.57 19.73
C ALA A 203 -1.04 7.84 18.87
N ILE A 204 -2.08 7.00 18.99
CA ILE A 204 -3.32 7.19 18.22
C ILE A 204 -4.42 7.63 19.18
N ALA A 205 -4.83 8.89 19.09
CA ALA A 205 -6.01 9.40 19.78
C ALA A 205 -7.28 9.05 18.99
N CYS A 206 -8.45 9.13 19.63
CA CYS A 206 -9.72 9.17 18.92
C CYS A 206 -10.65 10.22 19.50
N THR A 207 -11.48 10.84 18.67
CA THR A 207 -12.57 11.71 19.17
C THR A 207 -13.64 10.87 19.89
N GLY A 208 -14.50 11.53 20.67
CA GLY A 208 -15.63 10.90 21.33
C GLY A 208 -16.64 10.33 20.34
N GLU A 209 -16.83 10.97 19.18
CA GLU A 209 -17.71 10.46 18.11
C GLU A 209 -17.17 9.16 17.52
N PHE A 210 -15.86 9.06 17.34
CA PHE A 210 -15.25 7.80 16.89
C PHE A 210 -15.38 6.72 17.96
N GLY A 211 -15.07 7.07 19.21
CA GLY A 211 -15.05 6.13 20.33
C GLY A 211 -16.42 5.56 20.67
N GLU A 212 -17.47 6.38 20.64
CA GLU A 212 -18.86 5.98 20.92
C GLU A 212 -19.46 5.15 19.78
N ALA A 213 -19.17 5.50 18.52
CA ALA A 213 -19.82 4.90 17.36
C ALA A 213 -19.70 3.36 17.35
N SER A 214 -20.84 2.68 17.38
CA SER A 214 -20.94 1.22 17.56
C SER A 214 -20.27 0.41 16.45
N ASN A 215 -20.22 0.95 15.24
CA ASN A 215 -19.55 0.35 14.07
C ASN A 215 -18.06 0.72 13.96
N LEU A 216 -17.57 1.68 14.76
CA LEU A 216 -16.17 2.13 14.79
C LEU A 216 -15.52 1.76 16.13
N GLY A 217 -15.53 2.68 17.10
CA GLY A 217 -14.90 2.51 18.41
C GLY A 217 -15.63 1.56 19.35
N GLY A 218 -16.93 1.30 19.13
CA GLY A 218 -17.68 0.27 19.86
C GLY A 218 -18.02 0.63 21.32
N GLY A 219 -17.79 1.88 21.73
CA GLY A 219 -18.21 2.40 23.04
C GLY A 219 -17.34 1.99 24.23
N THR A 220 -16.22 1.29 24.02
CA THR A 220 -15.28 0.93 25.10
C THR A 220 -13.85 1.20 24.70
N VAL A 221 -12.97 1.43 25.68
CA VAL A 221 -11.53 1.60 25.40
C VAL A 221 -10.95 0.35 24.75
N ALA A 222 -11.36 -0.85 25.19
CA ALA A 222 -10.84 -2.11 24.63
C ALA A 222 -11.19 -2.28 23.16
N THR A 223 -12.41 -1.94 22.75
CA THR A 223 -12.84 -2.02 21.35
C THR A 223 -12.17 -0.95 20.48
N VAL A 224 -11.91 0.25 21.01
CA VAL A 224 -11.11 1.27 20.32
C VAL A 224 -9.67 0.80 20.11
N ILE A 225 -9.01 0.26 21.15
CA ILE A 225 -7.65 -0.26 21.06
C ILE A 225 -7.58 -1.41 20.05
N ALA A 226 -8.56 -2.31 20.03
CA ALA A 226 -8.64 -3.37 19.01
C ALA A 226 -8.78 -2.80 17.59
N LYS A 227 -9.56 -1.74 17.39
CA LYS A 227 -9.70 -1.06 16.10
C LYS A 227 -8.40 -0.36 15.65
N MET A 228 -7.70 0.28 16.58
CA MET A 228 -6.39 0.90 16.30
C MET A 228 -5.34 -0.16 15.95
N ALA A 229 -5.32 -1.27 16.67
CA ALA A 229 -4.44 -2.41 16.37
C ALA A 229 -4.76 -3.04 15.01
N ASP A 230 -6.04 -3.11 14.62
CA ASP A 230 -6.47 -3.60 13.30
C ASP A 230 -5.91 -2.72 12.17
N ALA A 231 -6.10 -1.41 12.27
CA ALA A 231 -5.56 -0.45 11.31
C ALA A 231 -4.02 -0.53 11.22
N LEU A 232 -3.34 -0.59 12.37
CA LEU A 232 -1.88 -0.75 12.42
C LEU A 232 -1.41 -2.10 11.86
N THR A 233 -2.21 -3.16 12.00
CA THR A 233 -1.87 -4.47 11.43
C THR A 233 -1.80 -4.39 9.91
N TYR A 234 -2.75 -3.73 9.26
CA TYR A 234 -2.70 -3.57 7.80
C TYR A 234 -1.64 -2.54 7.37
N THR A 235 -1.56 -1.40 8.06
CA THR A 235 -0.54 -0.38 7.76
C THR A 235 0.89 -0.93 7.88
N ASN A 236 1.20 -1.70 8.92
CA ASN A 236 2.51 -2.33 9.06
C ASN A 236 2.79 -3.30 7.91
N ALA A 237 1.77 -3.98 7.36
CA ALA A 237 2.00 -4.85 6.20
C ALA A 237 2.58 -4.05 5.02
N VAL A 238 2.03 -2.86 4.77
CA VAL A 238 2.45 -1.96 3.69
C VAL A 238 3.80 -1.30 3.99
N TYR A 239 3.97 -0.77 5.21
CA TYR A 239 5.14 0.01 5.62
C TYR A 239 6.39 -0.87 5.81
N GLU A 240 6.23 -2.11 6.26
CA GLU A 240 7.34 -3.06 6.33
C GLU A 240 7.81 -3.45 4.93
N LYS A 241 6.89 -3.62 3.97
CA LYS A 241 7.21 -3.97 2.58
C LYS A 241 7.97 -2.87 1.85
N ASP A 242 7.46 -1.64 1.87
CA ASP A 242 8.03 -0.54 1.07
C ASP A 242 9.13 0.24 1.79
N PHE A 243 9.13 0.25 3.14
CA PHE A 243 10.05 1.09 3.90
C PHE A 243 10.93 0.38 4.93
N SER A 244 10.67 -0.89 5.26
CA SER A 244 11.20 -1.51 6.49
C SER A 244 10.90 -0.66 7.74
N ILE A 245 9.67 -0.15 7.83
CA ILE A 245 9.18 0.60 9.00
C ILE A 245 8.09 -0.20 9.69
N HIS A 246 8.18 -0.27 11.02
CA HIS A 246 7.18 -0.90 11.88
C HIS A 246 6.64 0.11 12.90
N LEU A 247 5.33 0.07 13.16
CA LEU A 247 4.65 0.95 14.11
C LEU A 247 4.07 0.15 15.27
N ASN A 248 4.41 0.56 16.50
CA ASN A 248 3.83 0.03 17.73
C ASN A 248 2.99 1.08 18.44
N LEU A 249 1.74 0.74 18.75
CA LEU A 249 0.88 1.56 19.59
C LEU A 249 1.51 1.71 20.97
N ILE A 250 1.61 2.94 21.44
CA ILE A 250 2.34 3.26 22.67
C ILE A 250 1.71 2.64 23.91
N ASN A 251 2.55 2.41 24.93
CA ASN A 251 2.07 2.26 26.30
C ASN A 251 1.26 3.49 26.71
N THR A 252 0.22 3.29 27.51
CA THR A 252 -0.70 4.33 28.01
C THR A 252 -1.59 5.02 26.96
N ASN A 253 -1.69 4.48 25.74
CA ASN A 253 -2.55 5.04 24.68
C ASN A 253 -4.03 5.18 25.10
N GLU A 254 -4.50 4.40 26.08
CA GLU A 254 -5.85 4.55 26.64
C GLU A 254 -6.16 5.95 27.19
N ARG A 255 -5.14 6.76 27.53
CA ARG A 255 -5.32 8.13 28.05
C ARG A 255 -5.81 9.12 27.00
N ILE A 256 -5.68 8.78 25.72
CA ILE A 256 -6.09 9.60 24.58
C ILE A 256 -7.22 8.95 23.77
N VAL A 257 -7.89 7.97 24.36
CA VAL A 257 -9.13 7.38 23.86
C VAL A 257 -10.31 8.06 24.54
N PHE A 258 -11.13 8.78 23.77
CA PHE A 258 -12.34 9.43 24.26
C PHE A 258 -13.57 8.67 23.77
N LEU A 259 -14.57 8.50 24.65
CA LEU A 259 -15.76 7.67 24.40
C LEU A 259 -17.08 8.46 24.47
N ASN A 260 -17.02 9.76 24.75
CA ASN A 260 -18.20 10.60 24.89
C ASN A 260 -17.98 11.91 24.11
N PRO A 261 -18.73 12.13 23.02
CA PRO A 261 -18.66 13.35 22.21
C PRO A 261 -18.84 14.66 22.99
N GLU A 262 -19.63 14.65 24.08
CA GLU A 262 -19.94 15.86 24.86
C GLU A 262 -18.79 16.30 25.78
N THR A 263 -17.86 15.40 26.08
CA THR A 263 -16.80 15.61 27.08
C THR A 263 -15.40 15.43 26.54
N ASP A 264 -15.27 15.06 25.27
CA ASP A 264 -13.97 14.95 24.64
C ASP A 264 -13.32 16.34 24.48
N PRO A 265 -11.98 16.42 24.38
CA PRO A 265 -11.26 17.69 24.34
C PRO A 265 -11.17 18.30 22.93
N TYR A 266 -11.82 17.71 21.93
CA TYR A 266 -11.80 18.20 20.56
C TYR A 266 -13.04 19.05 20.26
N ASN A 267 -12.81 20.20 19.63
CA ASN A 267 -13.87 21.08 19.16
C ASN A 267 -13.95 21.01 17.63
N ASN A 268 -15.14 21.23 17.09
CA ASN A 268 -15.38 21.27 15.64
C ASN A 268 -14.92 19.99 14.92
N ASN A 269 -15.33 18.84 15.44
CA ASN A 269 -14.90 17.51 14.99
C ASN A 269 -15.39 17.18 13.56
N GLY A 270 -16.22 18.02 12.95
CA GLY A 270 -16.57 17.93 11.53
C GLY A 270 -15.49 18.45 10.57
N SER A 271 -14.40 19.05 11.05
CA SER A 271 -13.29 19.57 10.23
C SER A 271 -11.95 18.90 10.57
N GLY A 272 -11.41 18.13 9.63
CA GLY A 272 -10.08 17.52 9.75
C GLY A 272 -8.98 18.56 9.91
N GLY A 273 -9.05 19.69 9.22
CA GLY A 273 -8.09 20.79 9.38
C GLY A 273 -8.08 21.39 10.79
N SER A 274 -9.24 21.43 11.45
CA SER A 274 -9.36 21.87 12.85
C SER A 274 -8.76 20.83 13.80
N LEU A 275 -9.02 19.53 13.57
CA LEU A 275 -8.46 18.44 14.37
C LEU A 275 -6.93 18.36 14.27
N LEU A 276 -6.37 18.66 13.10
CA LEU A 276 -4.93 18.63 12.85
C LEU A 276 -4.17 19.54 13.82
N GLY A 277 -4.68 20.76 14.03
CA GLY A 277 -4.08 21.74 14.94
C GLY A 277 -4.32 21.40 16.41
N GLN A 278 -5.45 20.79 16.74
CA GLN A 278 -5.83 20.46 18.12
C GLN A 278 -5.14 19.20 18.66
N ASN A 279 -4.88 18.20 17.81
CA ASN A 279 -4.37 16.91 18.28
C ASN A 279 -3.05 17.01 19.09
N PRO A 280 -2.05 17.81 18.68
CA PRO A 280 -0.87 18.05 19.52
C PRO A 280 -1.21 18.62 20.91
N ASP A 281 -2.14 19.56 21.00
CA ASP A 281 -2.54 20.18 22.26
C ASP A 281 -3.35 19.21 23.15
N VAL A 282 -4.02 18.23 22.55
CA VAL A 282 -4.72 17.16 23.27
C VAL A 282 -3.76 16.07 23.77
N VAL A 283 -2.84 15.62 22.91
CA VAL A 283 -1.96 14.49 23.19
C VAL A 283 -0.82 14.87 24.13
N ASN A 284 -0.13 15.99 23.87
CA ASN A 284 1.11 16.36 24.57
C ASN A 284 0.97 16.54 26.10
N PRO A 285 -0.16 17.03 26.65
CA PRO A 285 -0.37 17.09 28.09
C PRO A 285 -0.68 15.73 28.75
N ARG A 286 -1.16 14.75 27.97
CA ARG A 286 -1.58 13.41 28.46
C ARG A 286 -0.50 12.35 28.28
N ILE A 287 0.29 12.50 27.23
CA ILE A 287 1.39 11.63 26.83
C ILE A 287 2.62 12.51 26.60
N THR A 288 3.71 12.23 27.32
CA THR A 288 4.94 13.02 27.17
C THR A 288 5.50 12.90 25.75
N LEU A 289 6.12 13.96 25.23
CA LEU A 289 6.76 13.94 23.91
C LEU A 289 7.85 12.86 23.79
N ALA A 290 8.45 12.38 24.88
CA ALA A 290 9.44 11.31 24.84
C ALA A 290 8.81 9.91 24.69
N ALA A 291 7.52 9.75 24.99
CA ALA A 291 6.84 8.45 25.00
C ALA A 291 6.43 7.96 23.61
N PHE A 292 6.39 8.84 22.61
CA PHE A 292 5.99 8.50 21.25
C PHE A 292 6.82 9.23 20.21
N ASP A 293 6.87 8.70 19.00
CA ASP A 293 7.67 9.19 17.88
C ASP A 293 6.82 9.90 16.82
N ILE A 294 5.56 9.47 16.69
CA ILE A 294 4.53 10.01 15.79
C ILE A 294 3.16 9.90 16.46
N GLY A 295 2.29 10.88 16.26
CA GLY A 295 0.93 10.86 16.78
C GLY A 295 -0.11 11.17 15.71
N HIS A 296 -1.30 10.64 15.90
CA HIS A 296 -2.39 10.71 14.93
C HIS A 296 -3.74 10.70 15.66
N VAL A 297 -4.80 11.24 15.07
CA VAL A 297 -6.16 11.12 15.62
C VAL A 297 -7.12 10.48 14.63
N PHE A 298 -7.93 9.55 15.13
CA PHE A 298 -9.05 8.97 14.40
C PHE A 298 -10.34 9.69 14.74
N ASN A 299 -11.07 10.06 13.70
CA ASN A 299 -12.37 10.70 13.80
C ASN A 299 -13.39 9.95 12.95
N ASN A 300 -14.67 10.02 13.32
CA ASN A 300 -15.74 9.32 12.63
C ASN A 300 -15.86 9.78 11.16
N SER A 301 -15.99 11.08 10.93
CA SER A 301 -16.09 11.66 9.59
C SER A 301 -15.74 13.14 9.61
N CYS A 302 -15.31 13.66 8.46
CA CYS A 302 -15.02 15.07 8.26
C CYS A 302 -15.78 15.58 7.03
N THR A 303 -15.97 16.89 6.93
CA THR A 303 -16.70 17.49 5.79
C THR A 303 -15.77 18.20 4.81
N ASP A 304 -14.53 18.47 5.22
CA ASP A 304 -13.51 19.22 4.49
C ASP A 304 -12.47 18.33 3.81
N VAL A 305 -12.04 17.23 4.44
CA VAL A 305 -10.96 16.36 3.94
C VAL A 305 -11.16 14.88 4.31
N GLY A 306 -10.63 13.97 3.48
CA GLY A 306 -10.58 12.53 3.80
C GLY A 306 -9.65 12.23 5.00
N GLY A 307 -8.50 12.88 5.00
CA GLY A 307 -7.51 12.94 6.06
C GLY A 307 -6.65 14.19 5.87
N ILE A 308 -5.85 14.52 6.88
CA ILE A 308 -4.85 15.57 6.77
C ILE A 308 -3.68 15.33 7.71
N ALA A 309 -2.47 15.60 7.25
CA ALA A 309 -1.27 15.48 8.05
C ALA A 309 -0.31 16.67 7.89
N SER A 310 0.47 16.91 8.93
CA SER A 310 1.62 17.80 8.84
C SER A 310 2.79 17.08 8.17
N LEU A 311 3.31 17.67 7.10
CA LEU A 311 4.39 17.04 6.35
C LEU A 311 5.66 16.94 7.20
N ALA A 312 6.32 15.77 7.16
CA ALA A 312 7.56 15.47 7.87
C ALA A 312 7.46 15.73 9.40
N SER A 313 6.29 15.51 10.00
CA SER A 313 6.08 15.79 11.42
C SER A 313 6.73 14.77 12.36
N LEU A 314 7.11 13.58 11.88
CA LEU A 314 7.77 12.53 12.66
C LEU A 314 8.92 13.09 13.52
N CYS A 315 9.02 12.65 14.78
CA CYS A 315 10.02 13.08 15.77
C CYS A 315 10.06 14.59 16.08
N SER A 316 9.16 15.42 15.53
CA SER A 316 9.11 16.85 15.82
C SER A 316 8.31 17.16 17.11
N THR A 317 8.22 18.42 17.51
CA THR A 317 7.33 18.87 18.60
C THR A 317 5.86 18.85 18.20
N GLY A 318 5.55 19.01 16.91
CA GLY A 318 4.21 18.93 16.33
C GLY A 318 3.84 17.54 15.83
N LYS A 319 4.57 16.49 16.24
CA LYS A 319 4.49 15.13 15.69
C LYS A 319 3.14 14.42 15.84
N ALA A 320 2.22 14.97 16.63
CA ALA A 320 0.84 14.49 16.74
C ALA A 320 -0.10 15.09 15.69
N ALA A 321 0.36 15.98 14.80
CA ALA A 321 -0.49 16.59 13.79
C ALA A 321 -0.72 15.65 12.59
N GLY A 322 -1.64 14.70 12.75
CA GLY A 322 -2.16 13.82 11.71
C GLY A 322 -3.58 13.39 12.03
N VAL A 323 -4.45 13.30 11.01
CA VAL A 323 -5.89 13.04 11.16
C VAL A 323 -6.36 12.06 10.08
N THR A 324 -7.08 11.03 10.49
CA THR A 324 -7.81 10.13 9.59
C THR A 324 -9.30 10.20 9.92
N CYS A 325 -10.12 10.54 8.93
CA CYS A 325 -11.57 10.53 9.05
C CYS A 325 -12.11 9.25 8.39
N TRP A 326 -12.92 8.47 9.11
CA TRP A 326 -13.17 7.08 8.73
C TRP A 326 -14.28 6.90 7.68
N TYR A 327 -15.41 7.59 7.79
CA TYR A 327 -16.60 7.52 6.91
C TYR A 327 -17.29 6.14 6.79
N THR A 328 -16.55 5.06 7.01
CA THR A 328 -16.94 3.66 6.92
C THR A 328 -16.24 2.88 8.03
N SER A 329 -16.82 1.75 8.40
CA SER A 329 -16.25 0.80 9.36
C SER A 329 -15.31 -0.23 8.71
N ASP A 330 -15.16 -0.17 7.38
CA ASP A 330 -14.21 -0.95 6.59
C ASP A 330 -12.77 -0.46 6.87
N VAL A 331 -12.05 -1.24 7.69
CA VAL A 331 -10.67 -0.95 8.07
C VAL A 331 -9.72 -1.12 6.89
N ALA A 332 -10.01 -2.03 5.96
CA ALA A 332 -9.16 -2.24 4.80
C ALA A 332 -9.19 -0.99 3.90
N TYR A 333 -10.39 -0.48 3.63
CA TYR A 333 -10.58 0.76 2.88
C TYR A 333 -9.86 1.95 3.53
N VAL A 334 -10.16 2.23 4.81
CA VAL A 334 -9.63 3.42 5.50
C VAL A 334 -8.12 3.34 5.66
N SER A 335 -7.58 2.17 6.02
CA SER A 335 -6.14 2.01 6.24
C SER A 335 -5.36 2.19 4.94
N GLN A 336 -5.82 1.58 3.85
CA GLN A 336 -5.14 1.62 2.56
C GLN A 336 -5.18 3.02 1.91
N ARG A 337 -6.33 3.69 1.99
CA ARG A 337 -6.57 4.94 1.24
C ARG A 337 -6.26 6.21 2.00
N ILE A 338 -6.50 6.21 3.31
CA ILE A 338 -6.42 7.42 4.13
C ILE A 338 -5.26 7.27 5.10
N PHE A 339 -5.30 6.28 5.99
CA PHE A 339 -4.32 6.24 7.08
C PHE A 339 -2.87 6.05 6.57
N CYS A 340 -2.64 5.14 5.61
CA CYS A 340 -1.33 4.98 4.99
C CYS A 340 -0.86 6.23 4.23
N HIS A 341 -1.79 6.98 3.61
CA HIS A 341 -1.51 8.23 2.89
C HIS A 341 -1.09 9.33 3.86
N GLU A 342 -1.87 9.54 4.92
CA GLU A 342 -1.60 10.57 5.93
C GLU A 342 -0.33 10.28 6.73
N LEU A 343 -0.09 9.01 7.07
CA LEU A 343 1.20 8.62 7.63
C LEU A 343 2.33 8.90 6.63
N GLY A 344 2.12 8.70 5.34
CA GLY A 344 3.11 8.99 4.29
C GLY A 344 3.59 10.44 4.37
N HIS A 345 2.64 11.39 4.52
CA HIS A 345 2.95 12.79 4.78
C HIS A 345 3.73 13.01 6.08
N GLN A 346 3.31 12.40 7.19
CA GLN A 346 4.06 12.52 8.46
C GLN A 346 5.50 11.95 8.34
N PHE A 347 5.71 10.99 7.44
CA PHE A 347 6.99 10.43 7.01
C PHE A 347 7.68 11.18 5.87
N SER A 348 7.20 12.37 5.49
CA SER A 348 7.72 13.32 4.49
C SER A 348 7.38 13.09 3.02
N ALA A 349 6.58 12.08 2.68
CA ALA A 349 6.15 11.89 1.30
C ALA A 349 5.17 12.99 0.89
N SER A 350 5.38 13.59 -0.29
CA SER A 350 4.45 14.55 -0.90
C SER A 350 3.56 13.86 -1.92
N HIS A 351 2.52 14.57 -2.39
CA HIS A 351 1.60 14.03 -3.39
C HIS A 351 2.25 13.76 -4.74
N THR A 352 1.95 12.63 -5.37
CA THR A 352 2.59 12.21 -6.64
C THR A 352 1.81 12.56 -7.90
N PHE A 353 0.53 12.93 -7.78
CA PHE A 353 -0.36 13.23 -8.92
C PHE A 353 0.00 14.55 -9.60
N SER A 354 -0.23 14.66 -10.91
CA SER A 354 0.08 15.87 -11.67
C SER A 354 -1.06 16.88 -11.71
N ASN A 355 -2.31 16.42 -11.83
CA ASN A 355 -3.48 17.29 -11.84
C ASN A 355 -4.71 16.54 -11.33
N CYS A 356 -5.46 17.19 -10.43
CA CYS A 356 -6.72 16.71 -9.91
C CYS A 356 -7.74 17.86 -9.85
N ASN A 357 -8.33 18.20 -11.01
CA ASN A 357 -9.30 19.28 -11.19
C ASN A 357 -8.76 20.64 -10.73
N GLY A 358 -7.57 21.01 -11.22
CA GLY A 358 -6.91 22.28 -10.90
C GLY A 358 -6.13 22.27 -9.58
N ASN A 359 -6.13 21.15 -8.84
CA ASN A 359 -5.19 20.91 -7.76
C ASN A 359 -3.96 20.19 -8.33
N GLU A 360 -2.76 20.69 -8.06
CA GLU A 360 -1.50 20.16 -8.60
C GLU A 360 -0.47 20.05 -7.46
N SER A 361 0.27 18.94 -7.37
CA SER A 361 1.33 18.77 -6.34
C SER A 361 2.65 19.44 -6.75
N GLY A 362 3.65 19.53 -5.86
CA GLY A 362 5.02 19.88 -6.25
C GLY A 362 5.81 18.72 -6.87
N THR A 363 5.40 17.47 -6.58
CA THR A 363 6.02 16.22 -7.07
C THR A 363 5.12 15.47 -8.04
N ARG A 364 4.90 16.07 -9.21
CA ARG A 364 4.01 15.65 -10.30
C ARG A 364 4.62 14.53 -11.15
N TYR A 365 4.74 13.33 -10.61
CA TYR A 365 5.35 12.17 -11.28
C TYR A 365 4.34 11.18 -11.86
N GLU A 366 3.06 11.29 -11.49
CA GLU A 366 1.98 10.45 -12.02
C GLU A 366 1.02 11.25 -12.89
N PRO A 367 0.60 10.73 -14.06
CA PRO A 367 -0.34 11.45 -14.93
C PRO A 367 -1.71 11.60 -14.26
N ALA A 368 -2.42 12.68 -14.59
CA ALA A 368 -3.73 13.01 -14.04
C ALA A 368 -3.79 12.88 -12.51
N GLY A 369 -4.82 12.20 -11.96
CA GLY A 369 -4.99 11.97 -10.53
C GLY A 369 -4.06 10.90 -9.92
N GLY A 370 -3.25 10.23 -10.73
CA GLY A 370 -2.32 9.18 -10.33
C GLY A 370 -2.97 7.88 -9.83
N ASN A 371 -2.11 6.91 -9.54
CA ASN A 371 -2.49 5.59 -9.05
C ASN A 371 -1.94 5.32 -7.64
N THR A 372 -0.70 5.64 -7.28
CA THR A 372 -0.09 5.15 -6.02
C THR A 372 -0.70 5.72 -4.74
N ILE A 373 -0.30 5.20 -3.56
CA ILE A 373 -0.83 5.64 -2.24
C ILE A 373 -0.79 7.16 -2.07
N MET A 374 0.27 7.84 -2.52
CA MET A 374 0.41 9.31 -2.39
C MET A 374 -0.24 10.09 -3.53
N SER A 375 -1.01 9.43 -4.39
CA SER A 375 -1.82 10.09 -5.42
C SER A 375 -3.25 10.35 -4.92
N TYR A 376 -4.10 10.92 -5.77
CA TYR A 376 -5.53 11.10 -5.50
C TYR A 376 -6.37 10.09 -6.29
N ASN A 377 -5.89 8.86 -6.39
CA ASN A 377 -6.55 7.78 -7.11
C ASN A 377 -8.04 7.66 -6.73
N GLY A 378 -8.91 7.83 -7.73
CA GLY A 378 -10.37 7.74 -7.56
C GLY A 378 -11.05 9.03 -7.08
N LEU A 379 -10.32 10.09 -6.72
CA LEU A 379 -10.85 11.34 -6.15
C LEU A 379 -10.88 12.53 -7.13
N CYS A 380 -10.49 12.32 -8.38
CA CYS A 380 -10.28 13.36 -9.39
C CYS A 380 -11.36 13.38 -10.49
N GLY A 381 -12.47 12.67 -10.33
CA GLY A 381 -13.57 12.69 -11.29
C GLY A 381 -13.13 12.27 -12.69
N GLY A 382 -13.23 13.17 -13.68
CA GLY A 382 -12.83 12.92 -15.07
C GLY A 382 -11.33 12.67 -15.25
N LEU A 383 -10.50 13.02 -14.27
CA LEU A 383 -9.05 12.78 -14.23
C LEU A 383 -8.66 11.48 -13.49
N ASN A 384 -9.65 10.68 -13.08
CA ASN A 384 -9.39 9.36 -12.51
C ASN A 384 -8.87 8.42 -13.59
N ILE A 385 -7.69 7.84 -13.35
CA ILE A 385 -7.13 6.79 -14.18
C ILE A 385 -7.50 5.44 -13.57
N ALA A 386 -8.11 4.57 -14.38
CA ALA A 386 -8.33 3.19 -13.97
C ALA A 386 -7.01 2.41 -13.96
N ASN A 387 -6.91 1.41 -13.07
CA ASN A 387 -5.83 0.43 -13.16
C ASN A 387 -6.12 -0.54 -14.32
N ARG A 388 -5.08 -1.21 -14.85
CA ARG A 388 -5.25 -2.17 -15.97
C ARG A 388 -6.14 -3.36 -15.61
N THR A 389 -6.34 -3.60 -14.33
CA THR A 389 -7.17 -4.68 -13.77
C THR A 389 -8.59 -4.24 -13.44
N GLY A 390 -8.93 -2.95 -13.64
CA GLY A 390 -10.26 -2.39 -13.41
C GLY A 390 -10.24 -1.00 -12.77
N ASP A 391 -11.40 -0.36 -12.80
CA ASP A 391 -11.76 0.87 -12.11
C ASP A 391 -12.20 0.55 -10.67
N GLY A 392 -11.31 0.71 -9.69
CA GLY A 392 -11.71 0.60 -8.27
C GLY A 392 -10.60 0.26 -7.30
N THR A 393 -9.53 -0.39 -7.77
CA THR A 393 -8.40 -0.72 -6.91
C THR A 393 -7.62 0.53 -6.54
N HIS A 394 -7.74 0.97 -5.30
CA HIS A 394 -6.68 1.79 -4.73
C HIS A 394 -5.48 0.87 -4.50
N PRO A 395 -4.27 1.25 -4.90
CA PRO A 395 -3.10 0.43 -4.64
C PRO A 395 -2.62 0.55 -3.20
N ASN A 396 -1.92 -0.49 -2.77
CA ASN A 396 -1.24 -0.61 -1.48
C ASN A 396 0.29 -0.46 -1.64
N PHE A 397 0.74 0.35 -2.59
CA PHE A 397 2.16 0.60 -2.79
C PHE A 397 2.45 2.08 -3.04
N PHE A 398 3.63 2.49 -2.61
CA PHE A 398 4.14 3.83 -2.80
C PHE A 398 4.89 3.96 -4.13
N HIS A 399 4.83 5.15 -4.75
CA HIS A 399 5.72 5.48 -5.86
C HIS A 399 7.18 5.48 -5.38
N SER A 400 8.12 5.15 -6.27
CA SER A 400 9.55 5.23 -5.98
C SER A 400 10.02 6.58 -5.42
N ILE A 401 9.41 7.70 -5.81
CA ILE A 401 9.76 9.04 -5.30
C ILE A 401 9.30 9.22 -3.84
N SER A 402 8.09 8.74 -3.50
CA SER A 402 7.64 8.73 -2.11
C SER A 402 8.58 7.88 -1.24
N ILE A 403 9.05 6.75 -1.76
CA ILE A 403 10.03 5.90 -1.05
C ILE A 403 11.37 6.63 -0.87
N ASP A 404 11.88 7.32 -1.88
CA ASP A 404 13.10 8.13 -1.77
C ASP A 404 12.96 9.24 -0.70
N GLN A 405 11.81 9.91 -0.65
CA GLN A 405 11.53 10.96 0.34
C GLN A 405 11.52 10.39 1.76
N VAL A 406 10.74 9.32 1.99
CA VAL A 406 10.65 8.64 3.29
C VAL A 406 12.01 8.10 3.72
N TYR A 407 12.77 7.46 2.82
CA TYR A 407 14.12 6.98 3.11
C TYR A 407 15.08 8.09 3.45
N THR A 408 15.12 9.16 2.65
CA THR A 408 15.99 10.30 2.90
C THR A 408 15.70 10.89 4.28
N PHE A 409 14.42 11.06 4.62
CA PHE A 409 14.01 11.61 5.90
C PHE A 409 14.31 10.67 7.06
N THR A 410 13.85 9.43 7.02
CA THR A 410 13.97 8.48 8.14
C THR A 410 15.38 7.94 8.36
N ARG A 411 16.22 7.91 7.31
CA ARG A 411 17.58 7.36 7.38
C ARG A 411 18.66 8.43 7.51
N SER A 412 18.38 9.67 7.09
CA SER A 412 19.40 10.73 7.07
C SER A 412 19.05 11.99 7.89
N LYS A 413 17.76 12.23 8.22
CA LYS A 413 17.34 13.47 8.90
C LYS A 413 16.68 13.25 10.26
N SER A 414 15.85 12.21 10.37
CA SER A 414 15.14 11.84 11.59
C SER A 414 16.06 11.11 12.57
N THR A 415 15.88 11.37 13.87
CA THR A 415 16.75 10.85 14.93
C THR A 415 16.04 9.90 15.91
N CYS A 416 14.72 9.68 15.77
CA CYS A 416 13.98 8.76 16.63
C CYS A 416 13.67 7.42 15.92
N GLY A 417 13.00 6.52 16.65
CA GLY A 417 12.77 5.13 16.22
C GLY A 417 13.90 4.19 16.64
N ALA A 418 13.52 2.98 17.05
CA ALA A 418 14.46 1.91 17.41
C ALA A 418 14.87 1.15 16.15
N ARG A 419 16.18 0.96 15.94
CA ARG A 419 16.71 0.28 14.76
C ARG A 419 17.14 -1.14 15.10
N SER A 420 16.77 -2.10 14.25
CA SER A 420 17.28 -3.47 14.30
C SER A 420 17.74 -3.91 12.92
N SER A 421 18.81 -4.70 12.88
CA SER A 421 19.28 -5.31 11.63
C SER A 421 18.42 -6.53 11.34
N LEU A 422 17.94 -6.63 10.11
CA LEU A 422 17.26 -7.83 9.62
C LEU A 422 18.28 -8.76 8.96
N ASN A 423 17.97 -10.05 8.96
CA ASN A 423 18.65 -11.01 8.09
C ASN A 423 18.07 -10.91 6.67
N ASN A 424 18.30 -9.75 6.05
CA ASN A 424 17.90 -9.40 4.69
C ASN A 424 18.89 -8.36 4.15
N THR A 425 19.20 -8.41 2.86
CA THR A 425 20.05 -7.44 2.18
C THR A 425 19.26 -6.68 1.11
N THR A 426 19.77 -5.54 0.65
CA THR A 426 19.10 -4.82 -0.44
C THR A 426 19.33 -5.51 -1.79
N PRO A 427 18.32 -5.59 -2.68
CA PRO A 427 18.48 -6.20 -3.99
C PRO A 427 19.47 -5.41 -4.85
N THR A 428 20.06 -6.08 -5.85
CA THR A 428 20.95 -5.45 -6.84
C THR A 428 20.25 -5.34 -8.19
N VAL A 429 20.04 -4.12 -8.66
CA VAL A 429 19.31 -3.85 -9.92
C VAL A 429 20.23 -3.71 -11.12
N THR A 430 19.82 -4.24 -12.27
CA THR A 430 20.52 -4.11 -13.56
C THR A 430 19.55 -3.69 -14.67
N ILE A 431 19.95 -2.66 -15.43
CA ILE A 431 19.26 -2.23 -16.65
C ILE A 431 19.82 -3.04 -17.82
N GLN A 432 18.95 -3.70 -18.57
CA GLN A 432 19.29 -4.48 -19.76
C GLN A 432 18.93 -3.75 -21.05
N THR A 433 17.99 -2.81 -21.01
CA THR A 433 17.76 -1.88 -22.12
C THR A 433 19.03 -1.11 -22.45
N ALA A 434 19.33 -0.98 -23.74
CA ALA A 434 20.51 -0.25 -24.20
C ALA A 434 20.48 1.21 -23.72
N LYS A 435 21.66 1.73 -23.37
CA LYS A 435 21.82 3.14 -22.99
C LYS A 435 21.83 4.02 -24.24
N ASN A 436 21.47 5.29 -24.09
CA ASN A 436 21.49 6.31 -25.15
C ASN A 436 20.62 5.96 -26.36
N LEU A 437 19.49 5.30 -26.13
CA LEU A 437 18.50 5.07 -27.18
C LEU A 437 17.78 6.37 -27.52
N THR A 438 17.66 6.65 -28.82
CA THR A 438 16.79 7.68 -29.37
C THR A 438 15.60 7.01 -30.03
N LEU A 439 14.41 7.25 -29.50
CA LEU A 439 13.15 6.77 -29.99
C LEU A 439 12.56 7.77 -31.00
N PRO A 440 12.06 7.31 -32.15
CA PRO A 440 11.19 8.13 -32.98
C PRO A 440 9.90 8.47 -32.22
N ILE A 441 9.30 9.64 -32.49
CA ILE A 441 8.00 10.00 -31.93
C ILE A 441 6.94 8.93 -32.23
N LEU A 442 5.92 8.83 -31.37
CA LEU A 442 4.77 7.94 -31.53
C LEU A 442 5.13 6.45 -31.75
N THR A 443 6.28 6.01 -31.23
CA THR A 443 6.78 4.63 -31.35
C THR A 443 6.63 3.88 -30.03
N PRO A 444 5.89 2.76 -29.99
CA PRO A 444 5.89 1.86 -28.85
C PRO A 444 7.29 1.31 -28.54
N PHE A 445 7.59 1.13 -27.26
CA PHE A 445 8.89 0.62 -26.82
C PHE A 445 8.76 -0.32 -25.63
N GLU A 446 9.80 -1.11 -25.38
CA GLU A 446 9.90 -1.99 -24.23
C GLU A 446 11.15 -1.67 -23.40
N LEU A 447 10.99 -1.72 -22.08
CA LEU A 447 12.08 -1.59 -21.13
C LEU A 447 12.32 -2.94 -20.45
N LYS A 448 13.60 -3.29 -20.30
CA LYS A 448 14.08 -4.57 -19.79
C LYS A 448 15.12 -4.34 -18.70
N GLY A 449 15.01 -5.11 -17.64
CA GLY A 449 16.01 -5.17 -16.60
C GLY A 449 16.04 -6.53 -15.92
N SER A 450 16.71 -6.57 -14.78
CA SER A 450 16.74 -7.72 -13.88
C SER A 450 17.20 -7.28 -12.50
N ALA A 451 16.95 -8.10 -11.51
CA ALA A 451 17.55 -7.95 -10.19
C ALA A 451 17.88 -9.30 -9.58
N THR A 452 18.82 -9.28 -8.65
CA THR A 452 19.19 -10.41 -7.82
C THR A 452 19.19 -9.97 -6.38
N ASP A 453 18.79 -10.86 -5.50
CA ASP A 453 18.85 -10.70 -4.06
C ASP A 453 19.53 -11.93 -3.44
N MET A 454 20.20 -11.78 -2.29
CA MET A 454 20.93 -12.88 -1.67
C MET A 454 19.99 -13.85 -0.95
N GLU A 455 18.93 -13.32 -0.35
CA GLU A 455 17.97 -14.07 0.47
C GLU A 455 16.69 -14.40 -0.30
N ASP A 456 16.26 -13.50 -1.19
CA ASP A 456 14.93 -13.57 -1.81
C ASP A 456 14.90 -14.02 -3.27
N THR A 457 13.84 -14.78 -3.58
CA THR A 457 13.51 -15.19 -4.95
C THR A 457 12.21 -14.56 -5.46
N THR A 458 11.48 -13.84 -4.60
CA THR A 458 10.15 -13.28 -4.87
C THR A 458 10.19 -11.78 -5.14
N ILE A 459 11.18 -11.37 -5.92
CA ILE A 459 11.40 -9.98 -6.31
C ILE A 459 10.28 -9.48 -7.23
N THR A 460 9.84 -8.24 -7.02
CA THR A 460 8.91 -7.53 -7.91
C THR A 460 9.54 -6.27 -8.47
N TYR A 461 9.10 -5.90 -9.67
CA TYR A 461 9.64 -4.84 -10.51
C TYR A 461 8.55 -3.82 -10.84
N SER A 462 8.93 -2.56 -10.85
CA SER A 462 8.13 -1.45 -11.34
C SER A 462 8.98 -0.59 -12.26
N TRP A 463 8.51 -0.37 -13.48
CA TRP A 463 9.10 0.62 -14.39
C TRP A 463 8.28 1.88 -14.31
N GLU A 464 8.83 2.94 -13.73
CA GLU A 464 8.12 4.20 -13.43
C GLU A 464 8.75 5.33 -14.22
N GLN A 465 7.93 6.18 -14.85
CA GLN A 465 8.44 7.42 -15.42
C GLN A 465 8.67 8.41 -14.29
N VAL A 466 9.83 9.06 -14.26
CA VAL A 466 10.24 10.01 -13.23
C VAL A 466 10.49 11.40 -13.83
N ASP A 467 9.64 11.78 -14.80
CA ASP A 467 9.60 13.12 -15.37
C ASP A 467 8.56 13.97 -14.61
N ASN A 468 9.03 14.88 -13.76
CA ASN A 468 8.16 15.80 -13.03
C ASN A 468 7.57 16.85 -13.99
N GLY A 469 6.26 17.06 -13.98
CA GLY A 469 5.69 18.14 -14.78
C GLY A 469 4.17 18.21 -14.83
N PRO A 470 3.63 19.23 -15.51
CA PRO A 470 2.21 19.49 -15.56
C PRO A 470 1.44 18.48 -16.42
N TYR A 471 0.14 18.41 -16.17
CA TYR A 471 -0.83 17.58 -16.89
C TYR A 471 -2.12 18.38 -17.09
N GLY A 472 -2.75 18.25 -18.25
CA GLY A 472 -3.96 19.01 -18.60
C GLY A 472 -5.22 18.53 -17.89
N ASP A 473 -6.38 18.96 -18.38
CA ASP A 473 -7.64 18.86 -17.64
C ASP A 473 -8.42 17.54 -17.90
N PHE A 474 -7.93 16.71 -18.83
CA PHE A 474 -8.53 15.43 -19.18
C PHE A 474 -7.49 14.32 -19.22
N VAL A 475 -7.90 13.07 -18.94
CA VAL A 475 -7.02 11.91 -19.12
C VAL A 475 -6.61 11.82 -20.60
N GLY A 476 -5.31 11.85 -20.84
CA GLY A 476 -4.65 11.89 -22.15
C GLY A 476 -4.11 13.25 -22.54
N ASP A 477 -4.44 14.31 -21.79
CA ASP A 477 -4.00 15.70 -22.04
C ASP A 477 -2.58 15.93 -21.51
N VAL A 478 -1.61 15.22 -22.09
CA VAL A 478 -0.20 15.31 -21.71
C VAL A 478 0.45 16.58 -22.27
N THR A 479 1.41 17.13 -21.53
CA THR A 479 2.20 18.30 -21.98
C THR A 479 3.51 17.87 -22.63
N SER A 480 4.29 18.84 -23.15
CA SER A 480 5.64 18.59 -23.69
C SER A 480 6.63 18.11 -22.62
N THR A 481 6.30 18.26 -21.33
CA THR A 481 7.06 17.81 -20.16
C THR A 481 6.18 16.93 -19.26
N GLY A 482 6.71 16.41 -18.16
CA GLY A 482 5.91 15.66 -17.19
C GLY A 482 5.55 14.22 -17.60
N PRO A 483 4.71 13.55 -16.80
CA PRO A 483 4.48 12.13 -16.94
C PRO A 483 3.47 11.80 -18.05
N LEU A 484 3.83 10.79 -18.83
CA LEU A 484 3.08 10.27 -19.97
C LEU A 484 2.44 8.91 -19.67
N PHE A 485 3.03 8.13 -18.76
CA PHE A 485 2.65 6.75 -18.50
C PHE A 485 2.25 6.55 -17.05
N ARG A 486 1.04 6.00 -16.82
CA ARG A 486 0.60 5.63 -15.47
C ARG A 486 1.55 4.68 -14.76
N VAL A 487 1.56 4.73 -13.43
CA VAL A 487 2.24 3.72 -12.61
C VAL A 487 1.36 2.48 -12.48
N LEU A 488 1.98 1.30 -12.50
CA LEU A 488 1.32 0.01 -12.39
C LEU A 488 1.77 -0.69 -11.11
N PHE A 489 0.99 -1.67 -10.67
CA PHE A 489 1.40 -2.54 -9.57
C PHE A 489 2.76 -3.20 -9.85
N PRO A 490 3.61 -3.33 -8.82
CA PRO A 490 4.83 -4.12 -8.92
C PRO A 490 4.51 -5.54 -9.37
N SER A 491 5.27 -6.04 -10.35
CA SER A 491 5.02 -7.34 -10.98
C SER A 491 6.26 -8.22 -10.95
N LYS A 492 6.10 -9.54 -11.14
CA LYS A 492 7.25 -10.45 -11.30
C LYS A 492 7.98 -10.29 -12.65
N SER A 493 7.40 -9.55 -13.60
CA SER A 493 8.03 -9.29 -14.89
C SER A 493 8.97 -8.09 -14.78
N PRO A 494 10.27 -8.25 -15.10
CA PRO A 494 11.20 -7.13 -15.20
C PRO A 494 11.09 -6.37 -16.54
N ILE A 495 10.14 -6.77 -17.39
CA ILE A 495 9.88 -6.20 -18.70
C ILE A 495 8.56 -5.44 -18.66
N ARG A 496 8.56 -4.18 -19.12
CA ARG A 496 7.35 -3.38 -19.35
C ARG A 496 7.33 -2.84 -20.77
N VAL A 497 6.18 -3.00 -21.43
CA VAL A 497 5.89 -2.44 -22.75
C VAL A 497 5.05 -1.16 -22.58
N PHE A 498 5.38 -0.15 -23.38
CA PHE A 498 4.80 1.19 -23.34
C PHE A 498 4.24 1.61 -24.71
N PRO A 499 2.92 1.87 -24.80
CA PRO A 499 1.86 1.44 -23.87
C PRO A 499 1.76 -0.09 -23.82
N TRP A 500 0.90 -0.66 -22.97
CA TRP A 500 0.70 -2.11 -23.00
C TRP A 500 0.27 -2.67 -24.36
N TRP A 501 0.64 -3.93 -24.56
CA TRP A 501 0.37 -4.70 -25.76
C TRP A 501 -1.09 -4.64 -26.24
N THR A 502 -2.05 -4.74 -25.33
CA THR A 502 -3.47 -4.67 -25.70
C THR A 502 -3.86 -3.30 -26.26
N ALA A 503 -3.31 -2.19 -25.75
CA ALA A 503 -3.54 -0.88 -26.35
C ALA A 503 -2.86 -0.74 -27.71
N ILE A 504 -1.68 -1.34 -27.89
CA ILE A 504 -0.99 -1.36 -29.18
C ILE A 504 -1.80 -2.12 -30.24
N LEU A 505 -2.34 -3.27 -29.88
CA LEU A 505 -3.08 -4.14 -30.81
C LEU A 505 -4.53 -3.70 -31.07
N ASN A 506 -5.19 -3.10 -30.08
CA ASN A 506 -6.59 -2.72 -30.22
C ASN A 506 -6.73 -1.42 -31.02
N GLN A 507 -7.31 -1.52 -32.21
CA GLN A 507 -7.74 -0.37 -32.98
C GLN A 507 -9.16 0.04 -32.56
N ILE A 508 -9.28 0.98 -31.63
CA ILE A 508 -10.57 1.61 -31.36
C ILE A 508 -10.69 2.85 -32.26
N GLN A 509 -11.67 2.85 -33.16
CA GLN A 509 -11.99 3.98 -34.05
C GLN A 509 -10.80 4.48 -34.91
N GLY A 510 -9.95 3.56 -35.39
CA GLY A 510 -8.79 3.93 -36.22
C GLY A 510 -7.63 4.57 -35.44
N LYS A 511 -7.68 4.59 -34.09
CA LYS A 511 -6.57 5.00 -33.24
C LYS A 511 -5.79 3.77 -32.76
N VAL A 512 -4.56 3.62 -33.26
CA VAL A 512 -3.58 2.66 -32.73
C VAL A 512 -3.04 3.20 -31.40
N ASN A 513 -2.74 2.34 -30.42
CA ASN A 513 -2.24 2.74 -29.09
C ASN A 513 -3.29 3.48 -28.23
N PHE A 514 -4.55 3.01 -28.23
CA PHE A 514 -5.61 3.66 -27.46
C PHE A 514 -5.54 3.29 -25.98
N ASP A 515 -4.73 4.03 -25.24
CA ASP A 515 -4.76 4.08 -23.78
C ASP A 515 -4.62 5.54 -23.33
N PRO A 516 -5.72 6.21 -22.92
CA PRO A 516 -5.65 7.62 -22.57
C PRO A 516 -4.76 7.86 -21.33
N ALA A 517 -4.42 6.83 -20.55
CA ALA A 517 -3.53 6.92 -19.40
C ALA A 517 -2.06 6.60 -19.70
N GLU A 518 -1.74 6.21 -20.94
CA GLU A 518 -0.40 5.90 -21.42
C GLU A 518 -0.18 6.49 -22.81
N ILE A 519 0.33 7.72 -22.87
CA ILE A 519 0.47 8.46 -24.12
C ILE A 519 1.89 8.35 -24.66
N LEU A 520 2.03 7.98 -25.93
CA LEU A 520 3.32 8.03 -26.60
C LEU A 520 3.75 9.48 -26.87
N PRO A 521 5.04 9.80 -26.71
CA PRO A 521 5.54 11.15 -26.95
C PRO A 521 5.36 11.55 -28.42
N SER A 522 4.75 12.71 -28.66
CA SER A 522 4.50 13.27 -30.00
C SER A 522 5.48 14.38 -30.41
N VAL A 523 6.39 14.75 -29.51
CA VAL A 523 7.40 15.81 -29.69
C VAL A 523 8.76 15.31 -29.23
N SER A 524 9.81 15.94 -29.73
CA SER A 524 11.18 15.73 -29.22
C SER A 524 11.26 16.06 -27.73
N ARG A 525 11.71 15.09 -26.91
CA ARG A 525 11.86 15.24 -25.47
C ARG A 525 12.77 14.17 -24.87
N GLU A 526 13.32 14.46 -23.70
CA GLU A 526 13.91 13.43 -22.85
C GLU A 526 12.78 12.67 -22.12
N LEU A 527 12.98 11.36 -21.92
CA LEU A 527 12.19 10.54 -21.01
C LEU A 527 13.10 9.95 -19.94
N ASN A 528 12.73 10.14 -18.68
CA ASN A 528 13.43 9.58 -17.54
C ASN A 528 12.60 8.45 -16.95
N PHE A 529 13.15 7.24 -16.95
CA PHE A 529 12.54 6.05 -16.35
C PHE A 529 13.37 5.53 -15.19
N ARG A 530 12.70 4.91 -14.23
CA ARG A 530 13.30 4.19 -13.13
C ARG A 530 12.84 2.75 -13.14
N LEU A 531 13.79 1.81 -13.13
CA LEU A 531 13.53 0.43 -12.73
C LEU A 531 13.64 0.35 -11.21
N PHE A 532 12.50 0.26 -10.54
CA PHE A 532 12.40 0.13 -9.10
C PHE A 532 12.11 -1.32 -8.72
N VAL A 533 12.82 -1.82 -7.72
CA VAL A 533 12.79 -3.23 -7.33
C VAL A 533 12.49 -3.37 -5.85
N ARG A 534 11.61 -4.32 -5.51
CA ARG A 534 11.26 -4.72 -4.13
C ARG A 534 11.59 -6.20 -3.96
N ASP A 535 12.34 -6.55 -2.93
CA ASP A 535 12.63 -7.96 -2.60
C ASP A 535 11.39 -8.71 -2.04
N ASN A 536 10.50 -7.96 -1.37
CA ASN A 536 9.33 -8.43 -0.63
C ASN A 536 9.69 -9.37 0.53
N HIS A 537 10.86 -9.19 1.16
CA HIS A 537 11.30 -10.04 2.26
C HIS A 537 10.30 -10.01 3.43
N PRO A 538 9.85 -11.16 3.97
CA PRO A 538 8.77 -11.24 4.96
C PRO A 538 9.12 -10.67 6.35
N LEU A 539 10.40 -10.46 6.65
CA LEU A 539 10.83 -9.81 7.90
C LEU A 539 10.88 -8.27 7.80
N GLY A 540 10.76 -7.73 6.59
CA GLY A 540 10.91 -6.31 6.28
C GLY A 540 11.59 -6.17 4.92
N GLY A 541 10.90 -5.54 3.98
CA GLY A 541 11.31 -5.46 2.58
C GLY A 541 12.35 -4.37 2.34
N ALA A 542 13.22 -4.62 1.38
CA ALA A 542 14.20 -3.69 0.86
C ALA A 542 13.92 -3.34 -0.59
N THR A 543 14.46 -2.19 -0.97
CA THR A 543 14.30 -1.62 -2.30
C THR A 543 15.62 -1.08 -2.82
N ASP A 544 15.80 -1.20 -4.14
CA ASP A 544 16.89 -0.55 -4.88
C ASP A 544 16.35 -0.17 -6.27
N TYR A 545 17.05 0.72 -6.96
CA TYR A 545 16.65 1.17 -8.28
C TYR A 545 17.83 1.53 -9.19
N LYS A 546 17.53 1.60 -10.48
CA LYS A 546 18.39 2.26 -11.47
C LYS A 546 17.57 3.11 -12.42
N ASP A 547 18.09 4.30 -12.70
CA ASP A 547 17.51 5.21 -13.67
C ASP A 547 18.03 4.92 -15.09
N LEU A 548 17.17 5.16 -16.06
CA LEU A 548 17.39 5.02 -17.49
C LEU A 548 16.86 6.26 -18.21
N LYS A 549 17.74 6.90 -18.97
CA LYS A 549 17.38 8.03 -19.83
C LYS A 549 17.21 7.58 -21.28
N LEU A 550 16.17 8.07 -21.92
CA LEU A 550 15.87 7.88 -23.34
C LEU A 550 15.67 9.25 -23.98
N GLN A 551 16.01 9.37 -25.26
CA GLN A 551 15.68 10.55 -26.05
C GLN A 551 14.54 10.21 -27.00
N VAL A 552 13.69 11.19 -27.31
CA VAL A 552 12.67 11.11 -28.34
C VAL A 552 12.97 12.17 -29.40
N THR A 553 12.85 11.82 -30.68
CA THR A 553 13.09 12.74 -31.80
C THR A 553 11.92 12.78 -32.78
N ASP A 554 11.51 13.99 -33.14
CA ASP A 554 10.57 14.27 -34.22
C ASP A 554 11.25 14.33 -35.60
N GLN A 555 12.58 14.20 -35.64
CA GLN A 555 13.36 14.09 -36.88
C GLN A 555 13.25 12.71 -37.54
N ALA A 556 12.65 11.74 -36.84
CA ALA A 556 12.32 10.41 -37.36
C ALA A 556 10.81 10.17 -37.27
N GLY A 557 10.23 9.55 -38.30
CA GLY A 557 8.81 9.18 -38.31
C GLY A 557 8.50 8.02 -37.37
N PRO A 558 7.23 7.76 -36.99
CA PRO A 558 6.88 6.66 -36.12
C PRO A 558 7.23 5.29 -36.73
N PHE A 559 7.69 4.36 -35.88
CA PHE A 559 7.70 2.94 -36.25
C PHE A 559 6.25 2.45 -36.29
N SER A 560 5.80 2.03 -37.48
CA SER A 560 4.43 1.59 -37.69
C SER A 560 4.40 0.40 -38.65
N VAL A 561 3.75 -0.69 -38.23
CA VAL A 561 3.46 -1.82 -39.12
C VAL A 561 2.42 -1.37 -40.13
N THR A 562 2.72 -1.48 -41.42
CA THR A 562 1.85 -1.05 -42.52
C THR A 562 1.07 -2.21 -43.14
N TYR A 563 1.54 -3.45 -42.97
CA TYR A 563 0.79 -4.67 -43.34
C TYR A 563 1.30 -5.89 -42.56
N PRO A 564 0.41 -6.75 -42.04
CA PRO A 564 -1.02 -6.50 -41.86
C PRO A 564 -1.23 -5.45 -40.77
N ASN A 565 -2.15 -4.52 -40.97
CA ASN A 565 -2.44 -3.45 -40.00
C ASN A 565 -3.95 -3.12 -39.93
N THR A 566 -4.81 -3.89 -40.58
CA THR A 566 -6.27 -3.73 -40.55
C THR A 566 -6.95 -5.09 -40.37
N LEU A 567 -8.19 -5.11 -39.87
CA LEU A 567 -8.96 -6.34 -39.72
C LEU A 567 -9.28 -7.04 -41.06
N SER A 568 -9.23 -6.30 -42.18
CA SER A 568 -9.38 -6.86 -43.52
C SER A 568 -8.13 -7.54 -44.06
N ASP A 569 -6.96 -7.27 -43.47
CA ASP A 569 -5.71 -7.89 -43.91
C ASP A 569 -5.72 -9.37 -43.53
N SER A 570 -5.27 -10.21 -44.48
CA SER A 570 -5.30 -11.66 -44.32
C SER A 570 -3.88 -12.22 -44.24
N LEU A 571 -3.64 -13.05 -43.22
CA LEU A 571 -2.45 -13.88 -43.12
C LEU A 571 -2.83 -15.33 -43.39
N PHE A 572 -1.96 -16.02 -44.10
CA PHE A 572 -2.14 -17.42 -44.46
C PHE A 572 -1.43 -18.31 -43.43
N LYS A 573 -2.14 -19.35 -42.97
CA LYS A 573 -1.59 -20.35 -42.05
C LYS A 573 -0.52 -21.20 -42.75
N ASN A 574 0.55 -21.54 -42.05
CA ASN A 574 1.65 -22.39 -42.54
C ASN A 574 2.36 -21.84 -43.80
N SER A 575 2.36 -20.52 -44.00
CA SER A 575 3.09 -19.89 -45.08
C SER A 575 3.92 -18.69 -44.58
N CYS A 576 4.89 -18.26 -45.39
CA CYS A 576 5.59 -17.01 -45.16
C CYS A 576 4.65 -15.85 -45.49
N ASN A 577 4.22 -15.13 -44.47
CA ASN A 577 3.42 -13.92 -44.63
C ASN A 577 4.34 -12.72 -44.83
N LYS A 578 4.01 -11.86 -45.80
CA LYS A 578 4.70 -10.57 -45.95
C LYS A 578 4.28 -9.66 -44.80
N VAL A 579 5.26 -9.10 -44.10
CA VAL A 579 5.06 -8.03 -43.13
C VAL A 579 5.80 -6.80 -43.64
N THR A 580 5.15 -5.64 -43.61
CA THR A 580 5.76 -4.36 -43.99
C THR A 580 5.60 -3.36 -42.87
N TRP A 581 6.56 -2.45 -42.74
CA TRP A 581 6.56 -1.38 -41.75
C TRP A 581 7.27 -0.15 -42.31
N ASN A 582 6.94 1.02 -41.76
CA ASN A 582 7.71 2.23 -41.96
C ASN A 582 9.00 2.13 -41.14
N VAL A 583 10.14 2.15 -41.83
CA VAL A 583 11.45 2.21 -41.18
C VAL A 583 11.57 3.61 -40.61
N ALA A 584 11.46 3.72 -39.29
CA ALA A 584 11.50 4.96 -38.54
C ALA A 584 12.92 5.57 -38.59
N ASN A 585 13.26 6.15 -39.76
CA ASN A 585 14.55 6.75 -40.08
C ASN A 585 14.58 8.22 -39.73
#